data_AF-A0A4R1B824-F1
#
_entry.id   AF-A0A4R1B824-F1
#
_cell.length_a   1.000
_cell.length_b   1.000
_cell.length_c   1.000
_cell.angle_alpha   90.00
_cell.angle_beta   90.00
_cell.angle_gamma   90.00
#
_symmetry.space_group_name_H-M   'P 1'
#
loop_
_entity.id
_entity.type
_entity.pdbx_description
1 polymer ?
#
loop_
_entity_poly.entity_id
_entity_poly.type
_entity_poly.pdbx_seq_one_letter_code
_entity_poly.pdbx_strand_id
1 'polypeptide(L)'
;MENSVPHNNWALPAIREGLTKRQVRDLADQSVERVLEEGHVFQVAEALAAMEEFVKTIRKDERYIQFLRDELAKHHGRLVMASGAKIEACEAGVTYDYSTNADWRLLDAQVKLLNDHKKALEERLRAIAPGRIGVDHETGEVIEGAFKSSKSTYRITLAAR
;
A
#
# COMPACT_ATOMS: atom_id res chain seq x y z
N MET A 1 -15.39 32.39 -16.17
CA MET A 1 -15.50 32.34 -14.70
C MET A 1 -14.14 31.90 -14.19
N GLU A 2 -13.46 32.78 -13.47
CA GLU A 2 -12.11 32.55 -12.97
C GLU A 2 -12.11 31.37 -12.01
N ASN A 3 -11.33 30.33 -12.32
CA ASN A 3 -11.01 29.28 -11.34
C ASN A 3 -9.95 29.84 -10.40
N SER A 4 -10.38 30.68 -9.46
CA SER A 4 -9.58 31.05 -8.31
C SER A 4 -9.43 29.79 -7.45
N VAL A 5 -8.29 29.11 -7.55
CA VAL A 5 -7.91 28.08 -6.58
C VAL A 5 -7.83 28.80 -5.23
N PRO A 6 -8.71 28.49 -4.25
CA PRO A 6 -8.67 29.18 -2.97
C PRO A 6 -7.31 28.88 -2.33
N HIS A 7 -6.56 29.93 -2.00
CA HIS A 7 -5.37 29.83 -1.15
C HIS A 7 -5.84 29.49 0.26
N ASN A 8 -6.16 28.22 0.50
CA ASN A 8 -6.43 27.69 1.83
C ASN A 8 -5.09 27.57 2.56
N ASN A 9 -4.93 28.32 3.64
CA ASN A 9 -3.70 28.35 4.42
C ASN A 9 -3.38 26.99 5.09
N TRP A 10 -4.41 26.14 5.28
CA TRP A 10 -4.31 24.78 5.81
C TRP A 10 -4.06 23.71 4.71
N ALA A 11 -3.90 24.10 3.45
CA ALA A 11 -3.79 23.16 2.33
C ALA A 11 -2.45 22.40 2.35
N LEU A 12 -2.48 21.15 1.88
CA LEU A 12 -1.29 20.35 1.65
C LEU A 12 -0.33 21.04 0.66
N PRO A 13 0.99 20.93 0.86
CA PRO A 13 1.95 21.54 -0.03
C PRO A 13 1.92 20.91 -1.42
N ALA A 14 2.06 21.73 -2.45
CA ALA A 14 2.20 21.26 -3.83
C ALA A 14 3.58 20.62 -4.04
N ILE A 15 3.60 19.33 -4.36
CA ILE A 15 4.82 18.60 -4.70
C ILE A 15 5.24 18.96 -6.13
N ARG A 16 6.51 19.35 -6.30
CA ARG A 16 7.13 19.58 -7.60
C ARG A 16 8.24 18.56 -7.82
N GLU A 17 8.64 18.39 -9.08
CA GLU A 17 9.90 17.70 -9.39
C GLU A 17 11.09 18.43 -8.74
N GLY A 18 12.23 17.77 -8.60
CA GLY A 18 13.40 18.38 -7.95
C GLY A 18 13.67 17.90 -6.52
N LEU A 19 12.67 17.36 -5.83
CA LEU A 19 12.79 17.02 -4.40
C LEU A 19 13.58 15.73 -4.15
N THR A 20 14.48 15.80 -3.18
CA THR A 20 15.18 14.64 -2.62
C THR A 20 14.33 13.92 -1.58
N LYS A 21 14.65 12.66 -1.28
CA LYS A 21 13.97 11.88 -0.21
C LYS A 21 13.96 12.61 1.14
N ARG A 22 15.04 13.34 1.46
CA ARG A 22 15.13 14.11 2.70
C ARG A 22 14.14 15.28 2.69
N GLN A 23 14.11 16.06 1.61
CA GLN A 23 13.18 17.19 1.48
C GLN A 23 11.72 16.73 1.50
N VAL A 24 11.40 15.58 0.91
CA VAL A 24 10.05 15.00 0.99
C VAL A 24 9.69 14.64 2.43
N ARG A 25 10.63 14.09 3.20
CA ARG A 25 10.40 13.80 4.63
C ARG A 25 10.21 15.08 5.43
N ASP A 26 11.10 16.05 5.26
CA ASP A 26 11.03 17.33 5.98
C ASP A 26 9.70 18.05 5.68
N LEU A 27 9.21 17.98 4.43
CA LEU A 27 7.92 18.52 4.02
C LEU A 27 6.73 17.77 4.64
N ALA A 28 6.83 16.43 4.73
CA ALA A 28 5.81 15.62 5.37
C ALA A 28 5.72 15.93 6.87
N ASP A 29 6.87 16.01 7.56
CA ASP A 29 6.95 16.34 8.98
C ASP A 29 6.33 17.73 9.24
N GLN A 30 6.71 18.74 8.46
CA GLN A 30 6.10 20.08 8.54
C GLN A 30 4.59 20.09 8.28
N SER A 31 4.12 19.24 7.36
CA SER A 31 2.69 19.15 7.05
C SER A 31 1.92 18.51 8.20
N VAL A 32 2.50 17.50 8.87
CA VAL A 32 1.90 16.87 10.05
C VAL A 32 1.82 17.87 11.19
N GLU A 33 2.90 18.59 11.50
CA GLU A 33 2.90 19.59 12.56
C GLU A 33 1.82 20.66 12.32
N ARG A 34 1.69 21.19 11.10
CA ARG A 34 0.62 22.15 10.77
C ARG A 34 -0.78 21.58 10.99
N VAL A 35 -1.02 20.32 10.65
CA VAL A 35 -2.33 19.68 10.87
C VAL A 35 -2.61 19.50 12.37
N LEU A 36 -1.57 19.22 13.17
CA LEU A 36 -1.69 19.11 14.61
C LEU A 36 -1.93 20.47 15.28
N GLU A 37 -1.36 21.56 14.75
CA GLU A 37 -1.50 22.92 15.26
C GLU A 37 -2.79 23.63 14.81
N GLU A 38 -3.09 23.61 13.51
CA GLU A 38 -4.20 24.36 12.89
C GLU A 38 -5.52 23.57 12.83
N GLY A 39 -5.46 22.24 12.96
CA GLY A 39 -6.63 21.36 12.85
C GLY A 39 -6.92 20.89 11.41
N HIS A 40 -8.21 20.69 11.07
CA HIS A 40 -8.67 20.21 9.75
C HIS A 40 -8.23 18.78 9.37
N VAL A 41 -8.04 17.90 10.36
CA VAL A 41 -7.58 16.52 10.19
C VAL A 41 -8.42 15.74 9.17
N PHE A 42 -9.74 15.91 9.15
CA PHE A 42 -10.62 15.17 8.24
C PHE A 42 -10.50 15.63 6.79
N GLN A 43 -10.47 16.93 6.54
CA GLN A 43 -10.35 17.48 5.18
C GLN A 43 -8.98 17.15 4.59
N VAL A 44 -7.92 17.19 5.41
CA VAL A 44 -6.59 16.80 4.99
C VAL A 44 -6.53 15.30 4.70
N ALA A 45 -7.14 14.46 5.54
CA ALA A 45 -7.17 13.02 5.31
C ALA A 45 -7.97 12.65 4.05
N GLU A 46 -9.07 13.35 3.76
CA GLU A 46 -9.83 13.22 2.50
C GLU A 46 -8.98 13.64 1.30
N ALA A 47 -8.30 14.78 1.38
CA ALA A 47 -7.42 15.28 0.32
C ALA A 47 -6.26 14.31 0.04
N LEU A 48 -5.63 13.73 1.08
CA LEU A 48 -4.58 12.72 0.93
C LEU A 48 -5.11 11.46 0.22
N ALA A 49 -6.31 10.99 0.59
CA ALA A 49 -6.93 9.84 -0.07
C ALA A 49 -7.20 10.12 -1.56
N ALA A 50 -7.71 11.32 -1.89
CA ALA A 50 -7.93 11.74 -3.27
C ALA A 50 -6.62 11.85 -4.07
N MET A 51 -5.57 12.42 -3.48
CA MET A 51 -4.24 12.51 -4.10
C MET A 51 -3.63 11.12 -4.34
N GLU A 52 -3.76 10.20 -3.37
CA GLU A 52 -3.28 8.83 -3.51
C GLU A 52 -3.99 8.11 -4.66
N GLU A 53 -5.32 8.22 -4.74
CA GLU A 53 -6.09 7.60 -5.82
C GLU A 53 -5.73 8.20 -7.18
N PHE A 54 -5.64 9.53 -7.27
CA PHE A 54 -5.21 10.22 -8.49
C PHE A 54 -3.83 9.74 -8.99
N VAL A 55 -2.84 9.65 -8.09
CA VAL A 55 -1.50 9.14 -8.42
C VAL A 55 -1.56 7.69 -8.88
N LYS A 56 -2.36 6.84 -8.22
CA LYS A 56 -2.55 5.43 -8.63
C LYS A 56 -3.18 5.34 -10.01
N THR A 57 -4.19 6.15 -10.32
CA THR A 57 -4.86 6.16 -11.62
C THR A 57 -3.88 6.52 -12.73
N ILE A 58 -3.11 7.60 -12.58
CA ILE A 58 -2.11 8.00 -13.60
C ILE A 58 -1.04 6.93 -13.78
N ARG A 59 -0.51 6.37 -12.69
CA ARG A 59 0.54 5.34 -12.76
C ARG A 59 0.08 4.03 -13.38
N LYS A 60 -1.23 3.79 -13.46
CA LYS A 60 -1.83 2.61 -14.12
C LYS A 60 -2.33 2.90 -15.53
N ASP A 61 -2.36 4.16 -15.97
CA ASP A 61 -2.81 4.52 -17.30
C ASP A 61 -1.78 4.05 -18.34
N GLU A 62 -2.20 3.13 -19.21
CA GLU A 62 -1.33 2.53 -20.22
C GLU A 62 -0.78 3.55 -21.21
N ARG A 63 -1.54 4.61 -21.52
CA ARG A 63 -1.10 5.67 -22.47
C ARG A 63 0.05 6.46 -21.86
N TYR A 64 -0.06 6.80 -20.57
CA TYR A 64 1.02 7.48 -19.84
C TYR A 64 2.27 6.60 -19.75
N ILE A 65 2.11 5.32 -19.38
CA ILE A 65 3.22 4.37 -19.27
C ILE A 65 3.93 4.21 -20.62
N GLN A 66 3.17 3.99 -21.71
CA GLN A 66 3.73 3.82 -23.04
C GLN A 66 4.50 5.07 -23.49
N PHE A 67 3.89 6.25 -23.32
CA PHE A 67 4.54 7.51 -23.67
C PHE A 67 5.85 7.73 -22.90
N LEU A 68 5.87 7.46 -21.59
CA LEU A 68 7.09 7.57 -20.78
C LEU A 68 8.18 6.59 -21.23
N ARG A 69 7.80 5.36 -21.63
CA ARG A 69 8.74 4.36 -22.16
C ARG A 69 9.33 4.81 -23.50
N ASP A 70 8.51 5.34 -24.39
CA ASP A 70 8.96 5.85 -25.69
C ASP A 70 9.93 7.03 -25.53
N GLU A 71 9.66 7.92 -24.56
CA GLU A 71 10.56 9.02 -24.24
C GLU A 71 11.87 8.51 -23.63
N LEU A 72 11.81 7.53 -22.71
CA LEU A 72 13.02 6.90 -22.15
C LEU A 72 13.85 6.16 -23.21
N ALA A 73 13.23 5.58 -24.22
CA ALA A 73 13.94 4.91 -25.32
C ALA A 73 14.86 5.89 -26.07
N LYS A 74 14.44 7.15 -26.24
CA LYS A 74 15.29 8.23 -26.80
C LYS A 74 16.52 8.53 -25.94
N HIS A 75 16.44 8.24 -24.64
CA HIS A 75 17.53 8.38 -23.66
C HIS A 75 18.24 7.05 -23.35
N HIS A 76 18.25 6.08 -24.28
CA HIS A 76 18.86 4.76 -24.10
C HIS A 76 18.32 3.98 -22.88
N GLY A 77 17.04 4.19 -22.54
CA GLY A 77 16.35 3.48 -21.46
C GLY A 77 16.67 3.99 -20.05
N ARG A 78 17.43 5.09 -19.91
CA ARG A 78 17.79 5.65 -18.60
C ARG A 78 17.87 7.17 -18.62
N LEU A 79 17.25 7.80 -17.63
CA LEU A 79 17.32 9.23 -17.39
C LEU A 79 17.65 9.52 -15.93
N VAL A 80 18.55 10.46 -15.68
CA VAL A 80 18.82 10.99 -14.34
C VAL A 80 18.36 12.45 -14.32
N MET A 81 17.38 12.74 -13.47
CA MET A 81 16.83 14.08 -13.31
C MET A 81 17.78 14.97 -12.50
N ALA A 82 17.61 16.29 -12.59
CA ALA A 82 18.39 17.26 -11.81
C ALA A 82 18.28 17.06 -10.27
N SER A 83 17.20 16.42 -9.81
CA SER A 83 16.99 16.01 -8.41
C SER A 83 17.82 14.81 -7.96
N GLY A 84 18.51 14.14 -8.89
CA GLY A 84 19.13 12.82 -8.68
C GLY A 84 18.15 11.64 -8.77
N ALA A 85 16.87 11.87 -9.10
CA ALA A 85 15.93 10.79 -9.39
C ALA A 85 16.35 10.05 -10.66
N LYS A 86 16.43 8.71 -10.57
CA LYS A 86 16.76 7.84 -11.70
C LYS A 86 15.47 7.22 -12.23
N ILE A 87 15.24 7.38 -13.53
CA ILE A 87 14.13 6.78 -14.26
C ILE A 87 14.76 5.79 -15.23
N GLU A 88 14.45 4.50 -15.06
CA GLU A 88 15.04 3.41 -15.83
C GLU A 88 13.90 2.57 -16.41
N ALA A 89 14.02 2.21 -17.69
CA ALA A 89 13.15 1.23 -18.30
C ALA A 89 13.50 -0.15 -17.73
N CYS A 90 12.54 -0.78 -17.06
CA CYS A 90 12.68 -2.13 -16.55
C CYS A 90 11.63 -3.04 -17.20
N GLU A 91 11.99 -4.31 -17.38
CA GLU A 91 11.02 -5.37 -17.63
C GLU A 91 10.39 -5.75 -16.28
N ALA A 92 9.07 -5.60 -16.18
CA ALA A 92 8.31 -5.90 -14.97
C ALA A 92 7.12 -6.78 -15.33
N GLY A 93 6.77 -7.72 -14.46
CA GLY A 93 5.61 -8.60 -14.66
C GLY A 93 5.89 -9.90 -15.43
N VAL A 94 7.17 -10.31 -15.55
CA VAL A 94 7.51 -11.63 -16.09
C VAL A 94 6.90 -12.70 -15.18
N THR A 95 5.82 -13.30 -15.66
CA THR A 95 5.09 -14.34 -14.95
C THR A 95 5.33 -15.64 -15.67
N TYR A 96 5.87 -16.62 -14.96
CA TYR A 96 6.07 -17.97 -15.49
C TYR A 96 4.86 -18.82 -15.14
N ASP A 97 4.26 -19.47 -16.13
CA ASP A 97 3.22 -20.47 -15.89
C ASP A 97 3.87 -21.83 -15.59
N TYR A 98 3.79 -22.23 -14.32
CA TYR A 98 4.29 -23.51 -13.84
C TYR A 98 3.19 -24.59 -13.79
N SER A 99 1.96 -24.28 -14.20
CA SER A 99 0.80 -25.17 -14.07
C SER A 99 0.96 -26.49 -14.85
N THR A 100 1.83 -26.52 -15.85
CA THR A 100 2.11 -27.70 -16.67
C THR A 100 3.00 -28.72 -15.95
N ASN A 101 3.81 -28.30 -14.97
CA ASN A 101 4.73 -29.18 -14.23
C ASN A 101 4.00 -29.96 -13.13
N ALA A 102 4.15 -31.30 -13.13
CA ALA A 102 3.44 -32.18 -12.20
C ALA A 102 3.90 -32.00 -10.74
N ASP A 103 5.21 -31.87 -10.49
CA ASP A 103 5.76 -31.69 -9.16
C ASP A 103 5.34 -30.33 -8.57
N TRP A 104 5.33 -29.30 -9.40
CA TRP A 104 4.85 -27.98 -9.00
C TRP A 104 3.37 -28.02 -8.59
N ARG A 105 2.51 -28.71 -9.36
CA ARG A 105 1.09 -28.87 -8.99
C ARG A 105 0.91 -29.62 -7.67
N LEU A 106 1.71 -30.67 -7.43
CA LEU A 106 1.68 -31.42 -6.18
C LEU A 106 2.09 -30.53 -4.99
N LEU A 107 3.17 -29.75 -5.14
CA LEU A 107 3.61 -28.81 -4.11
C LEU A 107 2.59 -27.70 -3.86
N ASP A 108 2.00 -27.11 -4.91
CA ASP A 108 0.96 -26.09 -4.78
C ASP A 108 -0.28 -26.64 -4.06
N ALA A 109 -0.69 -27.88 -4.36
CA ALA A 109 -1.77 -28.55 -3.65
C ALA A 109 -1.46 -28.78 -2.16
N GLN A 110 -0.23 -29.21 -1.83
CA GLN A 110 0.21 -29.36 -0.44
C GLN A 110 0.25 -28.02 0.30
N VAL A 111 0.74 -26.96 -0.35
CA VAL A 111 0.78 -25.60 0.21
C VAL A 111 -0.63 -25.10 0.49
N LYS A 112 -1.59 -25.33 -0.42
CA LYS A 112 -3.00 -24.98 -0.20
C LYS A 112 -3.58 -25.72 1.00
N LEU A 113 -3.40 -27.04 1.07
CA LEU A 113 -3.87 -27.85 2.19
C LEU A 113 -3.27 -27.39 3.53
N LEU A 114 -1.95 -27.15 3.57
CA LEU A 114 -1.26 -26.67 4.76
C LEU A 114 -1.75 -25.27 5.18
N ASN A 115 -2.01 -24.38 4.21
CA ASN A 115 -2.58 -23.06 4.51
C ASN A 115 -4.00 -23.16 5.06
N ASP A 116 -4.82 -24.08 4.56
CA ASP A 116 -6.17 -24.28 5.08
C ASP A 116 -6.14 -24.88 6.50
N HIS A 117 -5.27 -25.86 6.76
CA HIS A 117 -5.03 -26.37 8.11
C HIS A 117 -4.53 -25.28 9.06
N LYS A 118 -3.61 -24.42 8.60
CA LYS A 118 -3.11 -23.27 9.37
C LYS A 118 -4.24 -22.31 9.71
N LYS A 119 -5.12 -21.98 8.77
CA LYS A 119 -6.28 -21.10 9.03
C LYS A 119 -7.24 -21.70 10.05
N ALA A 120 -7.54 -23.00 9.95
CA ALA A 120 -8.37 -23.70 10.92
C ALA A 120 -7.76 -23.66 12.33
N LEU A 121 -6.44 -23.86 12.44
CA LEU A 121 -5.72 -23.71 13.70
C LEU A 121 -5.77 -22.27 14.23
N GLU A 122 -5.54 -21.26 13.38
CA GLU A 122 -5.65 -19.85 13.77
C GLU A 122 -7.04 -19.48 14.29
N GLU A 123 -8.10 -20.05 13.71
CA GLU A 123 -9.48 -19.86 14.15
C GLU A 123 -9.73 -20.52 15.52
N ARG A 124 -9.26 -21.76 15.71
CA ARG A 124 -9.31 -22.47 17.00
C ARG A 124 -8.55 -21.72 18.11
N LEU A 125 -7.37 -21.20 17.80
CA LEU A 125 -6.57 -20.38 18.73
C LEU A 125 -7.22 -19.03 19.07
N ARG A 126 -8.01 -18.46 18.15
CA ARG A 126 -8.73 -17.19 18.34
C ARG A 126 -10.03 -17.36 19.12
N ALA A 127 -10.63 -18.54 19.09
CA ALA A 127 -11.84 -18.87 19.87
C ALA A 127 -11.58 -18.87 21.38
N ILE A 128 -10.34 -19.13 21.80
CA ILE A 128 -9.92 -19.10 23.19
C ILE A 128 -9.54 -17.67 23.58
N ALA A 129 -10.02 -17.20 24.74
CA ALA A 129 -9.72 -15.85 25.21
C ALA A 129 -8.19 -15.63 25.35
N PRO A 130 -7.65 -14.47 24.95
CA PRO A 130 -6.20 -14.21 25.01
C PRO A 130 -5.61 -14.46 26.40
N GLY A 131 -4.53 -15.24 26.47
CA GLY A 131 -3.85 -15.56 27.74
C GLY A 131 -4.65 -16.50 28.66
N ARG A 132 -5.72 -17.12 28.15
CA ARG A 132 -6.42 -18.20 28.85
C ARG A 132 -6.16 -19.53 28.18
N ILE A 133 -6.21 -20.57 29.00
CA ILE A 133 -6.11 -21.95 28.58
C ILE A 133 -7.54 -22.45 28.32
N GLY A 134 -7.79 -22.93 27.11
CA GLY A 134 -8.99 -23.68 26.73
C GLY A 134 -8.65 -25.15 26.57
N VAL A 135 -9.59 -26.04 26.87
CA VAL A 135 -9.46 -27.46 26.58
C VAL A 135 -10.31 -27.73 25.35
N ASP A 136 -9.70 -28.33 24.33
CA ASP A 136 -10.45 -28.77 23.17
C ASP A 136 -11.30 -29.98 23.52
N HIS A 137 -12.61 -29.89 23.28
CA HIS A 137 -13.57 -30.93 23.65
C HIS A 137 -13.51 -32.19 22.75
N GLU A 138 -12.88 -32.13 21.59
CA GLU A 138 -12.73 -33.26 20.67
C GLU A 138 -11.37 -33.98 20.83
N THR A 139 -10.28 -33.23 21.04
CA THR A 139 -8.93 -33.83 21.18
C THR A 139 -8.44 -33.97 22.63
N GLY A 140 -9.10 -33.30 23.59
CA GLY A 140 -8.68 -33.27 24.99
C GLY A 140 -7.39 -32.46 25.23
N GLU A 141 -6.88 -31.78 24.20
CA GLU A 141 -5.65 -31.02 24.26
C GLU A 141 -5.86 -29.65 24.93
N VAL A 142 -4.86 -29.29 25.74
CA VAL A 142 -4.77 -27.98 26.40
C VAL A 142 -4.21 -26.98 25.38
N ILE A 143 -5.02 -26.01 25.00
CA ILE A 143 -4.66 -24.98 24.02
C ILE A 143 -4.65 -23.62 24.69
N GLU A 144 -3.54 -22.90 24.55
CA GLU A 144 -3.44 -21.51 24.99
C GLU A 144 -3.97 -20.58 23.90
N GLY A 145 -4.89 -19.68 24.26
CA GLY A 145 -5.45 -18.70 23.34
C GLY A 145 -4.41 -17.71 22.84
N ALA A 146 -4.49 -17.34 21.57
CA ALA A 146 -3.54 -16.42 20.95
C ALA A 146 -3.53 -15.04 21.64
N PHE A 147 -2.33 -14.49 21.86
CA PHE A 147 -2.18 -13.11 22.34
C PHE A 147 -2.71 -12.13 21.30
N LYS A 148 -3.79 -11.42 21.62
CA LYS A 148 -4.35 -10.38 20.79
C LYS A 148 -3.59 -9.08 21.02
N SER A 149 -2.86 -8.61 20.01
CA SER A 149 -2.39 -7.22 19.92
C SER A 149 -3.23 -6.49 18.86
N SER A 150 -3.76 -5.32 19.19
CA SER A 150 -4.52 -4.50 18.25
C SER A 150 -3.97 -3.09 18.19
N LYS A 151 -3.69 -2.61 16.98
CA LYS A 151 -3.44 -1.19 16.70
C LYS A 151 -4.70 -0.61 16.06
N SER A 152 -5.35 0.34 16.72
CA SER A 152 -6.49 1.06 16.15
C SER A 152 -5.99 2.07 15.12
N THR A 153 -6.66 2.14 13.97
CA THR A 153 -6.36 3.09 12.89
C THR A 153 -7.66 3.49 12.16
N TYR A 154 -7.56 4.37 11.18
CA TYR A 154 -8.69 4.85 10.37
C TYR A 154 -8.64 4.30 8.94
N ARG A 155 -9.79 4.31 8.25
CA ARG A 155 -9.94 3.95 6.82
C ARG A 155 -10.76 5.03 6.13
N ILE A 156 -10.33 5.43 4.94
CA ILE A 156 -11.07 6.35 4.06
C ILE A 156 -11.44 5.62 2.77
N THR A 157 -12.62 5.89 2.24
CA THR A 157 -13.11 5.36 0.97
C THR A 157 -13.76 6.50 0.19
N LEU A 158 -13.23 6.79 -1.00
CA LEU A 158 -13.79 7.81 -1.89
C LEU A 158 -15.06 7.30 -2.54
N ALA A 159 -16.04 8.19 -2.75
CA ALA A 159 -17.28 7.81 -3.41
C ALA A 159 -17.07 7.62 -4.92
N ALA A 160 -17.63 6.53 -5.47
CA ALA A 160 -17.78 6.34 -6.90
C ALA A 160 -19.12 6.95 -7.33
N ARG A 161 -19.15 8.24 -7.69
CA ARG A 161 -20.33 8.89 -8.28
C ARG A 161 -20.08 9.18 -9.74
#